data_AF-A0A3D5AR09-F1
#
_entry.id   AF-A0A3D5AR09-F1
#
_cell.length_a   1.000
_cell.length_b   1.000
_cell.length_c   1.000
_cell.angle_alpha   90.00
_cell.angle_beta   90.00
_cell.angle_gamma   90.00
#
_symmetry.space_group_name_H-M   'P 1'
#
loop_
_entity.id
_entity.type
_entity.pdbx_description
1 polymer ?
#
loop_
_entity_poly.entity_id
_entity_poly.type
_entity_poly.pdbx_seq_one_letter_code
_entity_poly.pdbx_strand_id
1 'polypeptide(L)' 'MSATRLLELRGIDKSFGPVQVLRDVALSVYAGEVTALVGDNGAGKSTL' A
#
# COMPACT_ATOMS: atom_id res chain seq x y z
N MET A 1 16.31 9.68 16.92
CA MET A 1 16.05 8.23 16.68
C MET A 1 15.79 8.06 15.19
N SER A 2 16.47 7.14 14.51
CA SER A 2 16.17 6.82 13.12
C SER A 2 14.97 5.88 13.08
N ALA A 3 13.90 6.24 12.36
CA ALA A 3 12.74 5.36 12.21
C ALA A 3 13.10 4.19 11.29
N THR A 4 13.12 2.97 11.84
CA THR A 4 13.39 1.74 11.08
C THR A 4 12.18 1.41 10.21
N ARG A 5 12.35 1.35 8.88
CA ARG A 5 11.32 0.81 7.98
C ARG A 5 11.28 -0.71 8.06
N LEU A 6 10.09 -1.27 8.25
CA LEU A 6 9.84 -2.71 8.19
C LEU A 6 9.42 -3.17 6.79
N LEU A 7 8.67 -2.33 6.07
CA LEU A 7 8.18 -2.61 4.71
C LEU A 7 8.28 -1.35 3.86
N GLU A 8 8.67 -1.52 2.60
CA GLU A 8 8.63 -0.48 1.60
C GLU A 8 8.10 -1.04 0.28
N LEU A 9 7.06 -0.38 -0.25
CA LEU A 9 6.47 -0.61 -1.56
C LEU A 9 6.77 0.60 -2.43
N ARG A 10 7.20 0.36 -3.67
CA ARG A 10 7.51 1.41 -4.66
C ARG A 10 6.99 0.97 -6.02
N GLY A 11 6.18 1.82 -6.66
CA GLY A 11 5.66 1.58 -8.01
C GLY A 11 4.84 0.31 -8.14
N ILE A 12 3.96 0.05 -7.18
CA ILE A 12 3.12 -1.15 -7.21
C ILE A 12 1.91 -0.92 -8.11
N ASP A 13 1.87 -1.70 -9.19
CA ASP A 13 0.73 -1.84 -10.09
C ASP A 13 0.08 -3.21 -9.92
N LYS A 14 -1.26 -3.25 -9.97
CA LYS A 14 -2.00 -4.51 -9.93
C LYS A 14 -3.30 -4.42 -10.69
N SER A 15 -3.50 -5.37 -11.61
CA SER A 15 -4.76 -5.58 -12.34
C SER A 15 -5.37 -6.95 -12.04
N PHE A 16 -6.68 -7.03 -12.19
CA PHE A 16 -7.43 -8.27 -12.39
C PHE A 16 -8.15 -8.19 -13.74
N GLY A 17 -7.61 -8.87 -14.75
CA GLY A 17 -8.07 -8.72 -16.13
C GLY A 17 -7.98 -7.27 -16.60
N PRO A 18 -9.05 -6.68 -17.17
CA PRO A 18 -9.04 -5.31 -17.67
C PRO A 18 -9.11 -4.25 -16.56
N VAL A 19 -9.35 -4.64 -15.30
CA VAL A 19 -9.52 -3.70 -14.19
C VAL A 19 -8.19 -3.43 -13.50
N GLN A 20 -7.71 -2.20 -13.57
CA GLN A 20 -6.53 -1.74 -12.84
C GLN A 20 -6.91 -1.30 -11.43
N VAL A 21 -6.49 -2.08 -10.42
CA VAL A 21 -6.82 -1.89 -9.00
C VAL A 21 -5.80 -1.01 -8.27
N LEU A 22 -4.51 -1.25 -8.50
CA LEU A 22 -3.43 -0.43 -7.96
C LEU A 22 -2.67 0.23 -9.11
N ARG A 23 -2.33 1.51 -8.97
CA ARG A 23 -1.60 2.31 -9.97
C ARG A 23 -0.43 3.00 -9.27
N ASP A 24 0.80 2.63 -9.61
CA ASP A 24 2.03 3.27 -9.10
C ASP A 24 2.01 3.53 -7.59
N VAL A 25 1.56 2.55 -6.79
CA VAL A 25 1.37 2.74 -5.35
C VAL A 25 2.71 2.70 -4.62
N ALA A 26 2.90 3.63 -3.69
CA ALA A 26 4.01 3.65 -2.75
C ALA A 26 3.51 3.65 -1.30
N LEU A 27 4.15 2.83 -0.45
CA LEU A 27 3.83 2.71 0.98
C LEU A 27 5.11 2.43 1.76
N SER A 28 5.22 3.01 2.96
CA SER A 28 6.27 2.68 3.92
C SER A 28 5.63 2.39 5.27
N VAL A 29 6.03 1.29 5.90
CA VAL A 29 5.59 0.91 7.25
C VAL A 29 6.82 0.91 8.15
N TYR A 30 6.70 1.50 9.33
CA TYR A 30 7.79 1.70 10.27
C TYR A 30 7.62 0.84 11.53
N ALA A 31 8.73 0.47 12.15
CA ALA A 31 8.75 -0.32 13.37
C ALA A 31 8.16 0.47 14.55
N GLY A 32 7.27 -0.17 15.31
CA GLY A 32 6.65 0.43 16.49
C GLY A 32 5.45 1.34 16.20
N GLU A 33 5.02 1.45 14.94
CA GLU A 33 3.86 2.24 14.54
C GLU A 33 2.66 1.37 14.16
N VAL A 34 1.45 1.85 14.44
CA VAL A 34 0.21 1.29 13.89
C VAL A 34 -0.11 2.05 12.60
N THR A 35 0.00 1.37 11.46
CA THR A 35 -0.37 1.94 10.15
C THR A 35 -1.78 1.51 9.77
N ALA A 36 -2.64 2.47 9.44
CA ALA A 36 -4.00 2.22 8.96
C ALA A 36 -4.13 2.56 7.48
N LEU A 37 -4.74 1.65 6.71
CA LEU A 37 -5.09 1.87 5.30
C LEU A 37 -6.60 2.13 5.19
N VAL A 38 -6.96 3.35 4.78
CA VAL A 38 -8.36 3.82 4.76
C VAL A 38 -8.73 4.29 3.35
N GLY A 39 -10.00 4.12 2.99
CA GLY A 39 -10.54 4.49 1.69
C GLY A 39 -11.83 3.72 1.39
N ASP A 40 -12.51 4.10 0.31
CA ASP A 40 -13.82 3.56 -0.05
C ASP A 40 -13.78 2.08 -0.46
N ASN A 41 -14.95 1.43 -0.48
CA ASN A 41 -15.08 0.07 -1.01
C ASN A 41 -14.63 0.02 -2.47
N GLY A 42 -13.79 -0.96 -2.81
CA GLY A 42 -13.21 -1.09 -4.16
C GLY A 42 -11.95 -0.26 -4.41
N ALA A 43 -11.48 0.58 -3.46
CA ALA A 43 -10.27 1.40 -3.62
C ALA A 43 -8.94 0.62 -3.64
N GLY A 44 -8.97 -0.72 -3.65
CA GLY A 44 -7.76 -1.57 -3.69
C GLY A 44 -7.15 -1.90 -2.32
N LYS A 45 -7.78 -1.52 -1.20
CA LYS A 45 -7.21 -1.69 0.15
C LYS A 45 -6.84 -3.12 0.55
N SER A 46 -7.67 -4.11 0.19
CA SER A 46 -7.39 -5.53 0.48
C SER A 46 -6.50 -6.18 -0.58
N THR A 47 -6.25 -5.46 -1.68
CA THR A 47 -5.34 -5.88 -2.75
C THR A 47 -3.92 -5.38 -2.48
N LEU A 48 -3.79 -4.18 -1.92
CA LEU A 48 -2.55 -3.65 -1.36
C LEU A 48 -2.18 -4.40 -0.07
#